data_AF-A0A7J6SWY3-F1
#
_entry.id   AF-A0A7J6SWY3-F1
#
_cell.length_a   1.000
_cell.length_b   1.000
_cell.length_c   1.000
_cell.angle_alpha   90.00
_cell.angle_beta   90.00
_cell.angle_gamma   90.00
#
_symmetry.space_group_name_H-M   'P 1'
#
loop_
_entity.id
_entity.type
_entity.pdbx_description
1 polymer ?
#
loop_
_entity_poly.entity_id
_entity_poly.type
_entity_poly.pdbx_seq_one_letter_code
_entity_poly.pdbx_strand_id
1 'polypeptide(L)'
;MLQNCHLAASWMTSLEKIQALLDPSTVSRSYRLWLTSMPSKSFPVPVLQAGIKITNEPPKGLRANLTRSFQTITEELFEGNSKPKAFKKLLFALAFFHAVILERRKFGPIGWNIPYEWMDSDFQVSTEQLDMYLNEQPGVPLKTLSYLVAEVNYGGRVTDDKDVRLITAILASF
;
A
#
# COMPACT_ATOMS: atom_id res chain seq x y z
N MET A 1 -20.82 -5.10 4.50
CA MET A 1 -19.55 -4.62 5.09
C MET A 1 -19.67 -3.12 5.23
N LEU A 2 -19.44 -2.57 6.43
CA LEU A 2 -19.38 -1.13 6.67
C LEU A 2 -17.91 -0.72 6.71
N GLN A 3 -17.55 0.31 5.95
CA GLN A 3 -16.17 0.76 5.83
C GLN A 3 -15.99 2.15 6.43
N ASN A 4 -14.76 2.45 6.85
CA ASN A 4 -14.34 3.77 7.34
C ASN A 4 -15.19 4.30 8.51
N CYS A 5 -15.59 3.43 9.45
CA CYS A 5 -16.51 3.78 10.53
C CYS A 5 -16.03 4.94 11.42
N HIS A 6 -14.71 5.12 11.60
CA HIS A 6 -14.12 6.27 12.28
C HIS A 6 -14.56 7.64 11.74
N LEU A 7 -14.95 7.74 10.46
CA LEU A 7 -15.46 8.98 9.86
C LEU A 7 -16.94 9.25 10.22
N ALA A 8 -17.69 8.22 10.60
CA ALA A 8 -19.13 8.29 10.89
C ALA A 8 -19.40 8.38 12.40
N ALA A 9 -18.67 9.27 13.10
CA ALA A 9 -18.70 9.37 14.57
C ALA A 9 -20.12 9.58 15.14
N SER A 10 -20.97 10.38 14.49
CA SER A 10 -22.35 10.64 14.92
C SER A 10 -23.27 9.43 14.79
N TRP A 11 -22.96 8.49 13.89
CA TRP A 11 -23.77 7.30 13.65
C TRP A 11 -23.38 6.12 14.54
N MET A 12 -22.19 6.15 15.16
CA MET A 12 -21.66 5.07 16.00
C MET A 12 -22.61 4.68 17.14
N THR A 13 -23.28 5.64 17.77
CA THR A 13 -24.29 5.36 18.81
C THR A 13 -25.51 4.61 18.27
N SER A 14 -25.91 4.88 17.03
CA SER A 14 -27.00 4.14 16.38
C SER A 14 -26.58 2.72 16.04
N LEU A 15 -25.35 2.52 15.58
CA LEU A 15 -24.79 1.18 15.33
C LEU A 15 -24.81 0.32 16.61
N GLU A 16 -24.42 0.88 17.75
CA GLU A 16 -24.48 0.21 19.04
C GLU A 16 -25.89 -0.27 19.38
N LYS A 17 -26.89 0.61 19.22
CA LYS A 17 -28.30 0.26 19.46
C LYS A 17 -28.79 -0.84 18.52
N ILE A 18 -28.45 -0.75 17.24
CA ILE A 18 -28.82 -1.77 16.25
C ILE A 18 -28.22 -3.12 16.66
N GLN A 19 -26.94 -3.14 17.04
CA GLN A 19 -26.27 -4.37 17.45
C GLN A 19 -26.87 -4.97 18.74
N ALA A 20 -27.24 -4.12 19.71
CA ALA A 20 -27.88 -4.57 20.94
C ALA A 20 -29.29 -5.16 20.72
N LEU A 21 -29.98 -4.74 19.67
CA LEU A 21 -31.32 -5.23 19.32
C LEU A 21 -31.31 -6.48 18.43
N LEU A 22 -30.13 -6.93 17.95
CA LEU A 22 -30.04 -8.16 17.17
C LEU A 22 -30.23 -9.38 18.07
N ASP A 23 -31.34 -10.08 17.89
CA ASP A 23 -31.59 -11.36 18.55
C ASP A 23 -31.00 -12.53 17.73
N PRO A 24 -30.02 -13.28 18.25
CA PRO A 24 -29.44 -14.44 17.58
C PRO A 24 -30.45 -15.53 17.20
N SER A 25 -31.62 -15.58 17.83
CA SER A 25 -32.69 -16.54 17.53
C SER A 25 -33.44 -16.20 16.22
N THR A 26 -33.47 -14.92 15.86
CA THR A 26 -34.17 -14.40 14.68
C THR A 26 -33.25 -14.15 13.50
N VAL A 27 -31.95 -14.00 13.77
CA VAL A 27 -30.95 -13.71 12.74
C VAL A 27 -30.41 -15.00 12.13
N SER A 28 -30.28 -15.01 10.79
CA SER A 28 -29.68 -16.14 10.07
C SER A 28 -28.30 -16.51 10.63
N ARG A 29 -28.03 -17.81 10.79
CA ARG A 29 -26.71 -18.33 11.20
C ARG A 29 -25.57 -17.93 10.25
N SER A 30 -25.89 -17.60 9.00
CA SER A 30 -24.91 -17.14 8.00
C SER A 30 -24.63 -15.63 8.04
N TYR A 31 -25.40 -14.86 8.81
CA TYR A 31 -25.21 -13.42 8.91
C TYR A 31 -23.85 -13.06 9.51
N ARG A 32 -23.17 -12.09 8.91
CA ARG A 32 -21.90 -11.54 9.41
C ARG A 32 -21.91 -10.02 9.23
N LEU A 33 -21.70 -9.29 10.32
CA LEU A 33 -21.46 -7.85 10.28
C LEU A 33 -19.95 -7.58 10.23
N TRP A 34 -19.47 -7.10 9.10
CA TRP A 34 -18.07 -6.71 8.90
C TRP A 34 -17.93 -5.20 9.01
N LEU A 35 -17.01 -4.74 9.86
CA LEU A 35 -16.71 -3.32 10.10
C LEU A 35 -15.23 -3.06 9.82
N THR A 36 -14.89 -1.96 9.14
CA THR A 36 -13.51 -1.47 9.05
C THR A 36 -13.39 -0.05 9.60
N SER A 37 -12.34 0.19 10.38
CA SER A 37 -12.11 1.48 11.03
C SER A 37 -10.64 1.67 11.39
N MET A 38 -10.16 2.91 11.32
CA MET A 38 -8.99 3.33 12.09
C MET A 38 -9.34 3.36 13.59
N PRO A 39 -8.36 3.20 14.50
CA PRO A 39 -8.57 3.41 15.92
C PRO A 39 -9.20 4.78 16.18
N SER A 40 -10.34 4.81 16.87
CA SER A 40 -11.04 6.06 17.18
C SER A 40 -11.68 5.99 18.56
N LYS A 41 -11.63 7.11 19.29
CA LYS A 41 -12.31 7.27 20.59
C LYS A 41 -13.84 7.29 20.46
N SER A 42 -14.35 7.61 19.27
CA SER A 42 -15.80 7.63 19.00
C SER A 42 -16.38 6.25 18.68
N PHE A 43 -15.53 5.23 18.49
CA PHE A 43 -16.00 3.89 18.15
C PHE A 43 -16.63 3.23 19.39
N PRO A 44 -17.84 2.62 19.31
CA PRO A 44 -18.54 2.15 20.49
C PRO A 44 -17.82 0.98 21.16
N VAL A 45 -17.53 1.14 22.45
CA VAL A 45 -16.90 0.10 23.27
C VAL A 45 -17.72 -1.20 23.28
N PRO A 46 -19.07 -1.19 23.41
CA PRO A 46 -19.85 -2.43 23.40
C PRO A 46 -19.72 -3.21 22.08
N VAL A 47 -19.70 -2.51 20.93
CA VAL A 47 -19.49 -3.13 19.61
C VAL A 47 -18.09 -3.77 19.53
N LEU A 48 -17.07 -3.10 20.06
CA LEU A 48 -15.71 -3.67 20.14
C LEU A 48 -15.64 -4.88 21.08
N GLN A 49 -16.35 -4.87 22.21
CA GLN A 49 -16.35 -5.98 23.15
C GLN A 49 -17.04 -7.22 22.59
N ALA A 50 -18.16 -7.03 21.87
CA ALA A 50 -18.93 -8.12 21.27
C ALA A 50 -18.32 -8.69 19.98
N GLY A 51 -17.50 -7.90 19.26
CA GLY A 51 -16.89 -8.29 17.99
C GLY A 51 -15.53 -8.98 18.10
N ILE A 52 -15.16 -9.69 17.03
CA ILE A 52 -13.78 -10.14 16.79
C ILE A 52 -12.99 -8.96 16.20
N LYS A 53 -11.80 -8.71 16.73
CA LYS A 53 -10.90 -7.63 16.29
C LYS A 53 -9.74 -8.23 15.52
N ILE A 54 -9.52 -7.75 14.32
CA ILE A 54 -8.40 -8.14 13.47
C ILE A 54 -7.67 -6.86 13.07
N THR A 55 -6.37 -6.81 13.32
CA THR A 55 -5.50 -5.71 12.91
C THR A 55 -4.84 -6.08 11.59
N ASN A 56 -5.07 -5.27 10.56
CA ASN A 56 -4.31 -5.37 9.32
C ASN A 56 -3.06 -4.48 9.44
N GLU A 57 -1.92 -5.08 9.74
CA GLU A 57 -0.64 -4.37 9.79
C GLU A 57 0.14 -4.57 8.48
N PRO A 58 0.86 -3.55 7.99
CA PRO A 58 1.73 -3.74 6.84
C PRO A 58 2.82 -4.79 7.14
N PRO A 59 3.27 -5.55 6.12
CA PRO A 59 4.32 -6.55 6.28
C PRO A 59 5.57 -5.93 6.88
N LYS A 60 6.19 -6.64 7.83
CA LYS A 60 7.37 -6.16 8.53
C LYS A 60 8.64 -6.74 7.90
N GLY A 61 9.49 -5.86 7.39
CA GLY A 61 10.83 -6.17 6.90
C GLY A 61 10.91 -6.18 5.38
N LEU A 62 12.11 -5.92 4.85
CA LEU A 62 12.37 -5.85 3.41
C LEU A 62 11.92 -7.11 2.67
N ARG A 63 12.27 -8.30 3.19
CA ARG A 63 11.91 -9.58 2.58
C ARG A 63 10.40 -9.76 2.48
N ALA A 64 9.65 -9.41 3.51
CA ALA A 64 8.20 -9.56 3.52
C ALA A 64 7.53 -8.60 2.52
N ASN A 65 8.01 -7.36 2.42
CA ASN A 65 7.55 -6.40 1.42
C ASN A 65 7.84 -6.90 -0.01
N LEU A 66 9.06 -7.37 -0.26
CA LEU A 66 9.43 -7.97 -1.56
C LEU A 66 8.53 -9.15 -1.91
N THR A 67 8.34 -10.10 -0.99
CA THR A 67 7.46 -11.25 -1.23
C THR A 67 6.05 -10.81 -1.58
N ARG A 68 5.49 -9.81 -0.88
CA ARG A 68 4.18 -9.25 -1.21
C ARG A 68 4.15 -8.60 -2.59
N SER A 69 5.14 -7.79 -2.95
CA SER A 69 5.24 -7.17 -4.28
C SER A 69 5.31 -8.22 -5.39
N PHE A 70 6.03 -9.33 -5.18
CA PHE A 70 6.09 -10.41 -6.16
C PHE A 70 4.83 -11.28 -6.23
N GLN A 71 4.02 -11.33 -5.17
CA GLN A 71 2.72 -12.01 -5.21
C GLN A 71 1.70 -11.30 -6.11
N THR A 72 1.89 -10.01 -6.39
CA THR A 72 0.99 -9.26 -7.28
C THR A 72 1.41 -9.31 -8.76
N ILE A 73 2.57 -9.90 -9.08
CA ILE A 73 3.10 -9.99 -10.44
C ILE A 73 2.60 -11.30 -11.07
N THR A 74 1.94 -11.21 -12.23
CA THR A 74 1.49 -12.40 -12.97
C THR A 74 2.62 -13.02 -13.78
N GLU A 75 2.48 -14.31 -14.12
CA GLU A 75 3.45 -15.00 -14.97
C GLU A 75 3.50 -14.38 -16.38
N GLU A 76 2.37 -13.92 -16.92
CA GLU A 76 2.34 -13.27 -18.22
C GLU A 76 3.17 -11.98 -18.21
N LEU A 77 3.05 -11.17 -17.16
CA LEU A 77 3.85 -9.95 -17.02
C LEU A 77 5.33 -10.28 -16.79
N PHE A 78 5.62 -11.30 -16.00
CA PHE A 78 7.00 -11.65 -15.65
C PHE A 78 7.81 -12.20 -16.83
N GLU A 79 7.16 -12.96 -17.72
CA GLU A 79 7.81 -13.59 -18.89
C GLU A 79 7.52 -12.87 -20.23
N GLY A 80 6.54 -11.99 -20.28
CA GLY A 80 6.04 -11.38 -21.53
C GLY A 80 6.87 -10.22 -22.09
N ASN A 81 7.84 -9.67 -21.35
CA ASN A 81 8.62 -8.52 -21.81
C ASN A 81 9.64 -8.89 -22.91
N SER A 82 9.74 -8.06 -23.95
CA SER A 82 10.68 -8.23 -25.07
C SER A 82 12.16 -8.17 -24.69
N LYS A 83 12.49 -7.60 -23.52
CA LYS A 83 13.84 -7.45 -22.98
C LYS A 83 13.93 -8.10 -21.59
N PRO A 84 13.77 -9.43 -21.47
CA PRO A 84 13.50 -10.11 -20.20
C PRO A 84 14.60 -9.92 -19.16
N LYS A 85 15.88 -9.91 -19.58
CA LYS A 85 17.01 -9.69 -18.66
C LYS A 85 17.00 -8.29 -18.05
N ALA A 86 16.69 -7.27 -18.85
CA ALA A 86 16.62 -5.88 -18.37
C ALA A 86 15.38 -5.69 -17.49
N PHE A 87 14.23 -6.19 -17.94
CA PHE A 87 12.96 -6.11 -17.21
C PHE A 87 13.06 -6.76 -15.83
N LYS A 88 13.45 -8.04 -15.74
CA LYS A 88 13.54 -8.75 -14.44
C LYS A 88 14.52 -8.08 -13.48
N LYS A 89 15.64 -7.53 -13.97
CA LYS A 89 16.60 -6.79 -13.14
C LYS A 89 16.00 -5.49 -12.60
N LEU A 90 15.36 -4.70 -13.45
CA LEU A 90 14.76 -3.41 -13.07
C LEU A 90 13.50 -3.59 -12.23
N LEU A 91 12.73 -4.64 -12.48
CA LEU A 91 11.56 -5.02 -11.68
C LEU A 91 11.97 -5.34 -10.24
N PHE A 92 13.05 -6.11 -10.06
CA PHE A 92 13.61 -6.35 -8.74
C PHE A 92 14.10 -5.06 -8.08
N ALA A 93 14.82 -4.20 -8.81
CA ALA A 93 15.27 -2.90 -8.30
C ALA A 93 14.09 -2.02 -7.84
N LEU A 94 13.02 -1.95 -8.63
CA LEU A 94 11.79 -1.24 -8.32
C LEU A 94 11.09 -1.81 -7.08
N ALA A 95 10.95 -3.14 -7.00
CA ALA A 95 10.36 -3.81 -5.84
C ALA A 95 11.19 -3.59 -4.56
N PHE A 96 12.52 -3.60 -4.69
CA PHE A 96 13.43 -3.32 -3.59
C PHE A 96 13.34 -1.87 -3.13
N PHE A 97 13.33 -0.93 -4.07
CA PHE A 97 13.07 0.49 -3.79
C PHE A 97 11.74 0.68 -3.04
N HIS A 98 10.66 0.10 -3.54
CA HIS A 98 9.33 0.14 -2.90
C HIS A 98 9.38 -0.41 -1.47
N ALA A 99 10.03 -1.55 -1.26
CA ALA A 99 10.21 -2.12 0.07
C ALA A 99 11.03 -1.20 1.00
N VAL A 100 12.11 -0.58 0.51
CA VAL A 100 12.97 0.33 1.28
C VAL A 100 12.19 1.55 1.76
N ILE A 101 11.47 2.24 0.87
CA ILE A 101 10.75 3.46 1.25
C ILE A 101 9.63 3.17 2.27
N LEU A 102 8.97 2.02 2.16
CA LEU A 102 7.96 1.55 3.12
C LEU A 102 8.57 1.26 4.49
N GLU A 103 9.68 0.52 4.53
CA GLU A 103 10.36 0.18 5.78
C GLU A 103 10.95 1.43 6.46
N ARG A 104 11.41 2.41 5.68
CA ARG A 104 11.92 3.68 6.22
C ARG A 104 10.88 4.45 7.04
N ARG A 105 9.57 4.32 6.75
CA ARG A 105 8.50 4.97 7.54
C ARG A 105 8.53 4.61 9.03
N LYS A 106 9.07 3.44 9.39
CA LYS A 106 9.17 2.96 10.78
C LYS A 106 10.10 3.79 11.64
N PHE A 107 11.02 4.55 11.03
CA PHE A 107 11.98 5.39 11.74
C PHE A 107 11.45 6.81 11.98
N GLY A 108 10.16 7.07 11.71
CA GLY A 108 9.54 8.38 11.90
C GLY A 108 10.30 9.48 11.17
N PRO A 109 10.55 10.64 11.81
CA PRO A 109 11.29 11.76 11.23
C PRO A 109 12.70 11.45 10.73
N ILE A 110 13.35 10.38 11.23
CA ILE A 110 14.68 9.96 10.75
C ILE A 110 14.57 9.22 9.40
N GLY A 111 13.43 8.56 9.18
CA GLY A 111 13.11 7.88 7.93
C GLY A 111 12.66 8.86 6.86
N TRP A 112 11.66 9.67 7.20
CA TRP A 112 10.99 10.68 6.37
C TRP A 112 10.52 11.83 7.26
N ASN A 113 10.72 13.08 6.84
CA ASN A 113 10.25 14.23 7.62
C ASN A 113 8.71 14.25 7.74
N ILE A 114 8.02 13.87 6.66
CA ILE A 114 6.55 13.75 6.61
C ILE A 114 6.17 12.27 6.46
N PRO A 115 5.13 11.78 7.17
CA PRO A 115 4.72 10.38 7.12
C PRO A 115 3.91 10.05 5.85
N TYR A 116 4.57 10.04 4.67
CA TYR A 116 3.92 9.71 3.40
C TYR A 116 3.34 8.30 3.35
N GLU A 117 2.25 8.14 2.61
CA GLU A 117 1.60 6.85 2.39
C GLU A 117 1.73 6.42 0.92
N TRP A 118 2.66 5.49 0.67
CA TRP A 118 2.75 4.76 -0.60
C TRP A 118 1.88 3.51 -0.55
N MET A 119 1.25 3.19 -1.67
CA MET A 119 0.30 2.10 -1.85
C MET A 119 0.83 1.07 -2.85
N ASP A 120 0.22 -0.12 -2.84
CA ASP A 120 0.52 -1.17 -3.82
C ASP A 120 0.25 -0.69 -5.27
N SER A 121 -0.70 0.23 -5.45
CA SER A 121 -1.00 0.83 -6.76
C SER A 121 0.18 1.62 -7.34
N ASP A 122 1.01 2.24 -6.49
CA ASP A 122 2.21 2.95 -6.95
C ASP A 122 3.23 1.99 -7.55
N PHE A 123 3.35 0.81 -6.95
CA PHE A 123 4.20 -0.27 -7.44
C PHE A 123 3.65 -0.87 -8.73
N GLN A 124 2.34 -1.11 -8.80
CA GLN A 124 1.67 -1.64 -10.00
C GLN A 124 1.84 -0.71 -11.20
N VAL A 125 1.48 0.56 -11.07
CA VAL A 125 1.63 1.55 -12.16
C VAL A 125 3.08 1.69 -12.60
N SER A 126 4.02 1.71 -11.66
CA SER A 126 5.45 1.78 -11.99
C SER A 126 5.96 0.53 -12.71
N THR A 127 5.39 -0.64 -12.39
CA THR A 127 5.72 -1.91 -13.04
C THR A 127 5.17 -1.97 -14.47
N GLU A 128 3.93 -1.53 -14.67
CA GLU A 128 3.30 -1.44 -15.99
C GLU A 128 4.06 -0.46 -16.90
N GLN A 129 4.44 0.71 -16.36
CA GLN A 129 5.27 1.67 -17.10
C GLN A 129 6.64 1.08 -17.44
N LEU A 130 7.28 0.37 -16.50
CA LEU A 130 8.55 -0.31 -16.77
C LEU A 130 8.43 -1.31 -17.92
N ASP A 131 7.39 -2.14 -17.92
CA ASP A 131 7.13 -3.11 -18.99
C ASP A 131 6.93 -2.39 -20.35
N MET A 132 6.00 -1.43 -20.39
CA MET A 132 5.66 -0.65 -21.58
C MET A 132 6.89 0.04 -22.18
N TYR A 133 7.64 0.81 -21.38
CA TYR A 133 8.81 1.54 -21.86
C TYR A 133 9.92 0.61 -22.36
N LEU A 134 10.12 -0.53 -21.69
CA LEU A 134 11.09 -1.51 -22.17
C LEU A 134 10.64 -2.21 -23.44
N ASN A 135 9.35 -2.36 -23.69
CA ASN A 135 8.85 -2.93 -24.93
C ASN A 135 8.93 -1.95 -26.11
N GLU A 136 8.59 -0.69 -25.89
CA GLU A 136 8.52 0.32 -26.95
C GLU A 136 9.89 0.92 -27.33
N GLN A 137 10.81 1.03 -26.38
CA GLN A 137 12.09 1.71 -26.62
C GLN A 137 13.17 0.73 -27.11
N PRO A 138 14.06 1.15 -28.03
CA PRO A 138 15.14 0.30 -28.54
C PRO A 138 16.16 -0.07 -27.46
N GLY A 139 16.36 0.81 -26.47
CA GLY A 139 17.24 0.60 -25.31
C GLY A 139 16.52 0.81 -23.99
N VAL A 140 17.25 0.72 -22.88
CA VAL A 140 16.71 0.96 -21.54
C VAL A 140 16.66 2.47 -21.26
N PRO A 141 15.48 3.11 -21.18
CA PRO A 141 15.37 4.56 -20.99
C PRO A 141 15.48 4.92 -19.50
N LEU A 142 16.64 4.64 -18.89
CA LEU A 142 16.82 4.69 -17.43
C LEU A 142 16.51 6.07 -16.84
N LYS A 143 16.87 7.15 -17.53
CA LYS A 143 16.58 8.53 -17.09
C LYS A 143 15.08 8.80 -17.03
N THR A 144 14.34 8.36 -18.05
CA THR A 144 12.87 8.49 -18.11
C THR A 144 12.20 7.65 -17.03
N LEU A 145 12.62 6.38 -16.88
CA LEU A 145 12.09 5.48 -15.85
C LEU A 145 12.36 6.03 -14.44
N SER A 146 13.57 6.53 -14.19
CA SER A 146 13.93 7.10 -12.89
C SER A 146 13.10 8.33 -12.56
N TYR A 147 12.88 9.21 -13.55
CA TYR A 147 12.02 10.38 -13.38
C TYR A 147 10.57 9.99 -13.07
N LEU A 148 10.00 9.06 -13.85
CA LEU A 148 8.64 8.58 -13.63
C LEU A 148 8.46 7.96 -12.24
N VAL A 149 9.41 7.14 -11.80
CA VAL A 149 9.34 6.52 -10.47
C VAL A 149 9.56 7.56 -9.37
N ALA A 150 10.69 8.28 -9.37
CA ALA A 150 11.08 9.15 -8.25
C ALA A 150 10.24 10.42 -8.16
N GLU A 151 9.88 11.05 -9.27
CA GLU A 151 9.25 12.39 -9.28
C GLU A 151 7.74 12.30 -9.49
N VAL A 152 7.26 11.33 -10.28
CA VAL A 152 5.84 11.24 -10.65
C VAL A 152 5.09 10.26 -9.74
N ASN A 153 5.37 8.97 -9.86
CA ASN A 153 4.60 7.92 -9.19
C ASN A 153 4.82 7.93 -7.68
N TYR A 154 6.07 8.02 -7.24
CA TYR A 154 6.40 8.06 -5.81
C TYR A 154 6.57 9.48 -5.28
N GLY A 155 7.19 10.36 -6.06
CA GLY A 155 7.50 11.76 -5.68
C GLY A 155 6.33 12.71 -5.71
N GLY A 156 5.27 12.43 -6.47
CA GLY A 156 4.12 13.34 -6.60
C GLY A 156 3.39 13.63 -5.27
N ARG A 157 3.61 12.81 -4.24
CA ARG A 157 3.10 12.99 -2.87
C ARG A 157 4.12 13.60 -1.90
N VAL A 158 5.39 13.69 -2.29
CA VAL A 158 6.49 14.12 -1.44
C VAL A 158 6.57 15.65 -1.50
N THR A 159 6.35 16.31 -0.37
CA THR A 159 6.19 17.77 -0.31
C THR A 159 7.34 18.48 0.40
N ASP A 160 8.14 17.77 1.19
CA ASP A 160 9.34 18.31 1.84
C ASP A 160 10.57 18.19 0.94
N ASP A 161 11.31 19.30 0.76
CA ASP A 161 12.47 19.39 -0.15
C ASP A 161 13.58 18.37 0.18
N LYS A 162 13.78 18.02 1.46
CA LYS A 162 14.80 17.05 1.86
C LYS A 162 14.32 15.64 1.58
N ASP A 163 13.04 15.36 1.78
CA ASP A 163 12.42 14.08 1.43
C ASP A 163 12.43 13.86 -0.09
N VAL A 164 12.22 14.90 -0.92
CA VAL A 164 12.36 14.83 -2.38
C VAL A 164 13.79 14.42 -2.76
N ARG A 165 14.79 15.06 -2.16
CA ARG A 165 16.20 14.69 -2.39
C ARG A 165 16.49 13.25 -1.94
N LEU A 166 15.91 12.84 -0.82
CA LEU A 166 16.10 11.50 -0.26
C LEU A 166 15.51 10.43 -1.16
N ILE A 167 14.26 10.58 -1.64
CA ILE A 167 13.62 9.54 -2.46
C ILE A 167 14.36 9.33 -3.78
N THR A 168 14.80 10.41 -4.42
CA THR A 168 15.58 10.36 -5.66
C THR A 168 16.95 9.73 -5.42
N ALA A 169 17.62 10.03 -4.30
CA ALA A 169 18.89 9.41 -3.94
C ALA A 169 18.77 7.91 -3.63
N ILE A 170 17.68 7.49 -2.96
CA ILE A 170 17.40 6.08 -2.70
C ILE A 170 17.21 5.34 -4.02
N LEU A 171 16.39 5.87 -4.94
CA LEU A 171 16.18 5.22 -6.24
C LEU A 171 17.47 5.09 -7.04
N ALA A 172 18.29 6.14 -7.07
CA ALA A 172 19.57 6.14 -7.79
C ALA A 172 20.61 5.15 -7.24
N SER A 173 20.37 4.57 -6.05
CA SER A 173 21.27 3.59 -5.43
C SER A 173 21.04 2.15 -5.92
N PHE A 174 20.06 1.93 -6.81
CA PHE A 174 19.66 0.62 -7.34
C PHE A 174 19.67 0.59 -8.88
#